data_AF-A0A1B8QA31-F1
#
_entry.id   AF-A0A1B8QA31-F1
#
_cell.length_a   1.000
_cell.length_b   1.000
_cell.length_c   1.000
_cell.angle_alpha   90.00
_cell.angle_beta   90.00
_cell.angle_gamma   90.00
#
_symmetry.space_group_name_H-M   'P 1'
#
loop_
_entity.id
_entity.type
_entity.pdbx_description
1 polymer ?
#
loop_
_entity_poly.entity_id
_entity_poly.type
_entity_poly.pdbx_seq_one_letter_code
_entity_poly.pdbx_strand_id
1 'polypeptide(L)' 'MKKLAPILGAIYFGIGLIYALYSNFFGAYQYKSLVYNIGRGLIWPATMFPSFGKFLGGLIILAVIGALTVKR' A
#
# COMPACT_ATOMS: atom_id res chain seq x y z
N MET A 1 -18.16 -11.06 16.85
CA MET A 1 -17.45 -10.78 15.57
C MET A 1 -17.41 -9.29 15.18
N LYS A 2 -18.45 -8.46 15.44
CA LYS A 2 -18.51 -7.04 14.99
C LYS A 2 -17.38 -6.12 15.49
N LYS A 3 -16.64 -6.49 16.56
CA LYS A 3 -15.53 -5.70 17.12
C LYS A 3 -14.14 -6.08 16.58
N LEU A 4 -14.00 -7.19 15.85
CA LEU A 4 -12.70 -7.65 15.35
C LEU A 4 -12.20 -6.84 14.15
N ALA A 5 -13.09 -6.50 13.22
CA ALA A 5 -12.75 -5.72 12.03
C ALA A 5 -12.07 -4.36 12.34
N PRO A 6 -12.58 -3.50 13.25
CA PRO A 6 -11.92 -2.24 13.56
C PRO A 6 -10.58 -2.43 14.28
N ILE A 7 -10.43 -3.47 15.09
CA ILE A 7 -9.16 -3.80 15.77
C ILE A 7 -8.10 -4.21 14.75
N LEU A 8 -8.46 -5.07 13.80
CA LEU A 8 -7.56 -5.47 12.71
C LEU A 8 -7.19 -4.28 11.82
N GLY A 9 -8.15 -3.39 11.55
CA GLY A 9 -7.90 -2.13 10.84
C GLY A 9 -6.90 -1.25 11.59
N ALA A 10 -7.09 -1.03 12.90
CA ALA A 10 -6.17 -0.22 13.70
C ALA A 10 -4.75 -0.80 13.74
N ILE A 11 -4.62 -2.12 13.88
CA ILE A 11 -3.31 -2.81 13.84
C ILE A 11 -2.66 -2.63 12.47
N TYR A 12 -3.41 -2.85 11.39
CA TYR A 12 -2.91 -2.69 10.02
C TYR A 12 -2.41 -1.27 9.75
N PHE A 13 -3.20 -0.25 10.12
CA PHE A 13 -2.82 1.15 9.97
C PHE A 13 -1.65 1.53 10.88
N GLY A 14 -1.61 1.03 12.12
CA GLY A 14 -0.51 1.26 13.06
C GLY A 14 0.83 0.75 12.50
N ILE A 15 0.85 -0.48 11.97
CA ILE A 15 2.04 -1.06 11.32
C ILE A 15 2.44 -0.22 10.11
N GLY A 16 1.47 0.17 9.27
CA GLY A 16 1.72 1.00 8.09
C GLY A 16 2.32 2.37 8.43
N LEU A 17 1.87 2.99 9.52
CA LEU A 17 2.36 4.29 9.98
C LEU A 17 3.80 4.18 10.52
N ILE A 18 4.08 3.14 11.32
CA ILE A 18 5.46 2.84 11.78
C ILE A 18 6.37 2.59 10.57
N TYR A 19 5.92 1.81 9.59
CA TYR A 19 6.65 1.54 8.36
C TYR A 19 6.95 2.81 7.56
N ALA A 20 5.96 3.71 7.43
CA ALA A 20 6.10 4.99 6.74
C ALA A 20 7.15 5.87 7.42
N LEU A 21 7.07 6.01 8.74
CA LEU A 21 8.05 6.80 9.52
C LEU A 21 9.45 6.19 9.41
N TYR A 22 9.57 4.87 9.57
CA TYR A 22 10.84 4.18 9.39
C TYR A 22 11.42 4.38 7.99
N SER A 23 10.60 4.21 6.96
CA SER A 23 11.00 4.39 5.55
C SER A 23 11.43 5.83 5.25
N ASN A 24 10.83 6.82 5.92
CA ASN A 24 11.15 8.24 5.74
C ASN A 24 12.50 8.64 6.33
N PHE A 25 12.87 8.09 7.49
CA PHE A 25 14.12 8.46 8.17
C PHE A 25 15.29 7.51 7.88
N PHE A 26 15.01 6.22 7.68
CA PHE A 26 16.05 5.18 7.60
C PHE A 26 15.92 4.28 6.36
N GLY A 27 14.86 4.45 5.56
CA GLY A 27 14.58 3.58 4.42
C GLY A 27 15.31 3.98 3.14
N ALA A 28 15.28 3.05 2.17
CA ALA A 28 15.78 3.29 0.81
C ALA A 28 15.06 4.44 0.08
N TYR A 29 13.91 4.90 0.58
CA TYR A 29 13.11 5.98 0.01
C TYR A 29 13.11 7.25 0.88
N GLN A 30 14.10 7.42 1.76
CA GLN A 30 14.26 8.60 2.62
C GLN A 30 14.35 9.93 1.85
N TYR A 31 14.86 9.90 0.61
CA TYR A 31 14.96 11.08 -0.25
C TYR A 31 13.62 11.49 -0.89
N LYS A 32 12.59 10.64 -0.78
CA LYS A 32 11.25 10.96 -1.30
C LYS A 32 10.41 11.65 -0.24
N SER A 33 9.37 12.35 -0.68
CA SER A 33 8.48 13.08 0.22
C SER A 33 7.85 12.16 1.26
N LEU A 34 7.53 12.74 2.43
CA LEU A 34 6.82 12.04 3.50
C LEU A 34 5.48 11.44 3.01
N VAL A 35 4.78 12.13 2.11
CA VAL A 35 3.54 11.64 1.47
C VAL A 35 3.78 10.34 0.69
N TYR A 36 4.91 10.23 -0.02
CA TYR A 36 5.27 9.00 -0.73
C TYR A 36 5.50 7.85 0.26
N ASN A 37 6.22 8.09 1.35
CA ASN A 37 6.48 7.08 2.38
C ASN A 37 5.21 6.68 3.15
N ILE A 38 4.28 7.61 3.40
CA ILE A 38 2.94 7.34 3.95
C ILE A 38 2.13 6.48 2.98
N GLY A 39 2.11 6.82 1.69
CA GLY A 39 1.44 6.03 0.67
C GLY A 39 1.95 4.59 0.64
N ARG A 40 3.27 4.40 0.71
CA ARG A 40 3.88 3.07 0.84
C ARG A 40 3.52 2.37 2.16
N GLY A 41 3.44 3.10 3.26
CA GLY A 41 3.00 2.58 4.56
C GLY A 41 1.56 2.07 4.53
N LEU A 42 0.66 2.72 3.80
CA LEU A 42 -0.73 2.27 3.66
C LEU A 42 -0.84 0.90 2.95
N ILE A 43 0.07 0.64 2.01
CA ILE A 43 0.18 -0.63 1.28
C ILE A 43 1.41 -1.43 1.73
N TRP A 44 1.81 -1.29 3.00
CA TRP A 44 3.06 -1.86 3.52
C TRP A 44 3.29 -3.33 3.16
N PRO A 45 2.28 -4.25 3.16
CA PRO A 45 2.54 -5.64 2.81
C PRO A 45 2.99 -5.77 1.35
N ALA A 46 2.37 -5.02 0.43
CA ALA A 46 2.75 -5.01 -0.98
C ALA A 46 4.14 -4.43 -1.23
N THR A 47 4.61 -3.55 -0.34
CA THR A 47 5.96 -2.98 -0.44
C THR A 47 7.06 -3.88 0.12
N MET A 48 6.71 -4.82 1.02
CA MET A 48 7.64 -5.81 1.55
C MET A 48 7.89 -6.97 0.58
N PHE A 49 6.93 -7.29 -0.29
CA PHE A 49 7.03 -8.35 -1.28
C PHE A 49 7.05 -7.77 -2.70
N PRO A 50 8.23 -7.58 -3.33
CA PRO A 50 8.34 -6.96 -4.65
C PRO A 50 7.48 -7.63 -5.73
N SER A 51 7.37 -8.97 -5.68
CA SER A 51 6.55 -9.74 -6.61
C SER A 51 5.05 -9.48 -6.43
N PHE A 52 4.58 -9.33 -5.19
CA PHE A 52 3.18 -9.06 -4.89
C PHE A 52 2.78 -7.64 -5.30
N GLY A 53 3.65 -6.65 -5.06
CA GLY A 53 3.43 -5.27 -5.52
C GLY A 53 3.33 -5.16 -7.05
N LYS A 54 4.20 -5.85 -7.79
CA LYS A 54 4.12 -5.92 -9.26
C LYS A 54 2.83 -6.59 -9.74
N PHE A 55 2.43 -7.69 -9.11
CA PHE A 55 1.18 -8.39 -9.43
C PHE A 55 -0.04 -7.49 -9.22
N LEU A 56 -0.17 -6.85 -8.05
CA LEU A 56 -1.25 -5.90 -7.75
C LEU A 56 -1.27 -4.72 -8.73
N GLY A 57 -0.11 -4.15 -9.04
CA GLY A 57 0.01 -3.08 -10.04
C GLY A 57 -0.50 -3.51 -11.42
N GLY A 58 -0.10 -4.70 -11.88
CA GLY A 58 -0.60 -5.27 -13.13
C GLY A 58 -2.11 -5.50 -13.11
N LEU A 59 -2.65 -6.01 -12.00
CA LEU A 59 -4.08 -6.27 -11.84
C LEU A 59 -4.92 -4.98 -11.89
N ILE A 60 -4.44 -3.90 -11.26
CA ILE A 60 -5.07 -2.57 -11.33
C ILE A 60 -5.06 -2.04 -12.76
N ILE A 61 -3.94 -2.16 -13.48
CA ILE A 61 -3.84 -1.72 -14.89
C ILE A 61 -4.84 -2.49 -15.76
N LEU A 62 -4.91 -3.81 -15.64
CA LEU A 62 -5.87 -4.64 -16.37
C LEU A 62 -7.32 -4.27 -16.05
N ALA A 63 -7.64 -4.00 -14.78
CA ALA A 63 -8.96 -3.56 -14.37
C ALA A 63 -9.34 -2.21 -14.99
N VAL A 64 -8.40 -1.25 -15.03
CA VAL A 64 -8.61 0.05 -15.68
C VAL A 64 -8.81 -0.11 -17.18
N ILE A 65 -7.97 -0.89 -17.86
CA ILE A 65 -8.11 -1.18 -19.29
C ILE A 65 -9.47 -1.84 -19.58
N GLY A 66 -9.84 -2.86 -18.80
CA GLY A 66 -11.14 -3.52 -18.92
C GLY A 66 -12.30 -2.55 -18.73
N ALA A 67 -12.27 -1.72 -17.68
CA ALA A 67 -13.30 -0.73 -17.41
C ALA A 67 -13.45 0.31 -18.54
N LEU A 68 -12.34 0.72 -19.14
CA LEU A 68 -12.34 1.67 -20.26
C LEU A 68 -12.78 1.02 -21.59
N THR A 69 -12.47 -0.27 -21.79
CA THR A 69 -12.72 -0.99 -23.03
C THR A 69 -14.13 -1.60 -23.09
N VAL A 70 -14.64 -2.13 -21.98
CA VAL A 70 -15.97 -2.77 -21.88
C VAL A 70 -17.12 -1.75 -21.95
N LYS A 71 -16.83 -0.45 -21.73
CA LYS A 71 -17.82 0.64 -21.83
C LYS A 71 -18.01 1.20 -23.25
N ARG A 72 -17.42 0.58 -24.28
CA ARG A 72 -17.70 0.86 -25.70
C ARG A 72 -18.58 -0.22 -26.28
#